data_AF-A0A497AF01-F1
#
_entry.id   AF-A0A497AF01-F1
#
_cell.length_a   1.000
_cell.length_b   1.000
_cell.length_c   1.000
_cell.angle_alpha   90.00
_cell.angle_beta   90.00
_cell.angle_gamma   90.00
#
_symmetry.space_group_name_H-M   'P 1'
#
loop_
_entity.id
_entity.type
_entity.pdbx_description
1 polymer ?
#
loop_
_entity_poly.entity_id
_entity_poly.type
_entity_poly.pdbx_seq_one_letter_code
_entity_poly.pdbx_strand_id
1 'polypeptide(L)'
;MLRGSLTDEQKSSISARLPDLDELIKVRVYLDAEWDSMRFGHEPIIPVAGVCLRDAISMLSMSRFAAYEACAHQIWYREHTTRDNAELYALWLGRFFADDAALRLYVVGEHLANSIRIVLRIADDDLKPYKKKYTSLQTVIGNYLGTELPEHEITKVVERLKSTPEWKWIRDYRDEWVHEQPPLMAGFGKQFNRKPKWRSVKGASIPQRVLSITSKGDPPKYTVDELLDNVLGALFAVTKTTTALLEYYIQLVRSEGAGFE
;
A
#
# COMPACT_ATOMS: atom_id res chain seq x y z
N MET A 1 -10.69 8.74 -21.96
CA MET A 1 -10.09 7.47 -21.49
C MET A 1 -8.85 7.17 -22.31
N LEU A 2 -7.77 6.68 -21.69
CA LEU A 2 -6.47 6.42 -22.37
C LEU A 2 -6.48 5.08 -23.13
N ARG A 3 -7.27 4.10 -22.69
CA ARG A 3 -7.63 2.87 -23.41
C ARG A 3 -9.07 2.92 -23.97
N GLY A 4 -9.41 1.98 -24.84
CA GLY A 4 -10.79 1.74 -25.28
C GLY A 4 -11.59 0.83 -24.34
N SER A 5 -12.75 0.38 -24.82
CA SER A 5 -13.73 -0.39 -24.04
C SER A 5 -13.43 -1.89 -24.04
N LEU A 6 -13.32 -2.49 -22.85
CA LEU A 6 -13.23 -3.95 -22.68
C LEU A 6 -14.60 -4.62 -22.84
N THR A 7 -14.60 -5.91 -23.17
CA THR A 7 -15.81 -6.75 -23.14
C THR A 7 -16.24 -7.00 -21.68
N ASP A 8 -17.50 -7.38 -21.47
CA ASP A 8 -18.01 -7.63 -20.12
C ASP A 8 -17.38 -8.87 -19.48
N GLU A 9 -16.97 -9.86 -20.28
CA GLU A 9 -16.19 -11.02 -19.79
C GLU A 9 -14.83 -10.58 -19.25
N GLN A 10 -14.14 -9.66 -19.94
CA GLN A 10 -12.84 -9.13 -19.49
C GLN A 10 -12.97 -8.29 -18.23
N LYS A 11 -13.99 -7.41 -18.17
CA LYS A 11 -14.27 -6.63 -16.96
C LYS A 11 -14.55 -7.55 -15.77
N SER A 12 -15.29 -8.62 -15.99
CA SER A 12 -15.61 -9.63 -14.98
C SER A 12 -14.37 -10.41 -14.55
N SER A 13 -13.52 -10.81 -15.50
CA SER A 13 -12.25 -11.49 -15.23
C SER A 13 -11.29 -10.63 -14.39
N ILE A 14 -11.15 -9.34 -14.71
CA ILE A 14 -10.36 -8.41 -13.88
C ILE A 14 -10.97 -8.26 -12.49
N SER A 15 -12.30 -8.08 -12.41
CA SER A 15 -13.00 -7.90 -11.15
C SER A 15 -12.84 -9.09 -10.22
N ALA A 16 -12.81 -10.32 -10.76
CA ALA A 16 -12.57 -11.55 -10.00
C ALA A 16 -11.17 -11.64 -9.39
N ARG A 17 -10.19 -10.87 -9.90
CA ARG A 17 -8.83 -10.77 -9.34
C ARG A 17 -8.70 -9.70 -8.27
N LEU A 18 -9.76 -8.94 -7.98
CA LEU A 18 -9.75 -7.84 -7.03
C LEU A 18 -10.64 -8.17 -5.83
N PRO A 19 -10.31 -7.68 -4.62
CA PRO A 19 -11.20 -7.83 -3.49
C PRO A 19 -12.52 -7.08 -3.73
N ASP A 20 -13.61 -7.64 -3.20
CA ASP A 20 -14.88 -6.93 -3.07
C ASP A 20 -14.79 -5.94 -1.90
N LEU A 21 -15.16 -4.67 -2.17
CA LEU A 21 -15.12 -3.59 -1.18
C LEU A 21 -16.52 -3.04 -0.89
N ASP A 22 -17.59 -3.60 -1.46
CA ASP A 22 -18.93 -3.02 -1.39
C ASP A 22 -19.39 -2.83 0.06
N GLU A 23 -19.18 -3.82 0.92
CA GLU A 23 -19.53 -3.71 2.35
C GLU A 23 -18.69 -2.65 3.07
N LEU A 24 -17.37 -2.58 2.80
CA LEU A 24 -16.52 -1.54 3.38
C LEU A 24 -16.96 -0.14 2.93
N ILE A 25 -17.34 0.03 1.66
CA ILE A 25 -17.80 1.31 1.10
C ILE A 25 -19.16 1.70 1.70
N LYS A 26 -20.09 0.75 1.87
CA LYS A 26 -21.37 1.00 2.54
C LYS A 26 -21.15 1.47 3.97
N VAL A 27 -20.30 0.76 4.71
CA VAL A 27 -20.03 1.08 6.12
C VAL A 27 -19.28 2.42 6.27
N ARG A 28 -18.43 2.78 5.31
CA ARG A 28 -17.69 4.05 5.29
C ARG A 28 -18.58 5.28 5.49
N VAL A 29 -19.82 5.26 4.99
CA VAL A 29 -20.77 6.37 5.12
C VAL A 29 -21.15 6.62 6.58
N TYR A 30 -21.10 5.59 7.43
CA TYR A 30 -21.41 5.67 8.86
C TYR A 30 -20.19 5.97 9.73
N LEU A 31 -18.99 6.06 9.15
CA LEU A 31 -17.78 6.51 9.83
C LEU A 31 -17.67 8.04 9.78
N ASP A 32 -18.69 8.69 10.30
CA ASP A 32 -18.77 10.15 10.35
C ASP A 32 -18.39 10.64 11.74
N ALA A 33 -17.32 11.44 11.80
CA ALA A 33 -16.81 12.00 13.04
C ALA A 33 -17.85 12.83 13.79
N GLU A 34 -18.78 13.49 13.09
CA GLU A 34 -19.79 14.34 13.70
C GLU A 34 -20.81 13.49 14.47
N TRP A 35 -21.31 12.42 13.84
CA TRP A 35 -22.25 11.48 14.46
C TRP A 35 -21.62 10.71 15.62
N ASP A 36 -20.37 10.26 15.47
CA ASP A 36 -19.65 9.58 16.54
C ASP A 36 -19.32 10.54 17.70
N SER A 37 -18.93 11.79 17.42
CA SER A 37 -18.67 12.78 18.48
C SER A 37 -19.91 13.09 19.33
N MET A 38 -21.11 13.03 18.75
CA MET A 38 -22.36 13.16 19.51
C MET A 38 -22.59 11.97 20.47
N ARG A 39 -22.08 10.77 20.15
CA ARG A 39 -22.23 9.55 20.97
C ARG A 39 -21.22 9.45 22.10
N PHE A 40 -19.98 9.87 21.86
CA PHE A 40 -18.88 9.75 22.83
C PHE A 40 -18.73 10.96 23.76
N GLY A 41 -19.56 12.00 23.60
CA GLY A 41 -19.55 13.17 24.46
C GLY A 41 -18.20 13.88 24.46
N HIS A 42 -17.50 13.85 25.59
CA HIS A 42 -16.20 14.53 25.75
C HIS A 42 -14.97 13.65 25.50
N GLU A 43 -15.11 12.35 25.17
CA GLU A 43 -13.95 11.52 24.74
C GLU A 43 -13.62 11.83 23.27
N PRO A 44 -12.68 12.76 22.99
CA PRO A 44 -12.61 13.41 21.68
C PRO A 44 -11.82 12.60 20.65
N ILE A 45 -11.24 11.46 21.05
CA ILE A 45 -10.22 10.76 20.26
C ILE A 45 -10.83 9.57 19.52
N ILE A 46 -11.84 8.87 20.06
CA ILE A 46 -12.44 7.70 19.38
C ILE A 46 -13.03 8.04 17.99
N PRO A 47 -13.78 9.14 17.79
CA PRO A 47 -14.23 9.55 16.46
C PRO A 47 -13.10 9.76 15.45
N VAL A 48 -11.90 10.14 15.91
CA VAL A 48 -10.71 10.31 15.06
C VAL A 48 -10.22 8.96 14.51
N ALA A 49 -10.39 7.85 15.24
CA ALA A 49 -10.13 6.51 14.68
C ALA A 49 -11.09 6.20 13.53
N GLY A 50 -12.37 6.55 13.66
CA GLY A 50 -13.36 6.42 12.59
C GLY A 50 -12.95 7.16 11.32
N VAL A 51 -12.44 8.40 11.45
CA VAL A 51 -11.88 9.17 10.32
C VAL A 51 -10.69 8.44 9.69
N CYS A 52 -9.76 7.93 10.51
CA CYS A 52 -8.61 7.18 10.00
C CYS A 52 -9.04 5.92 9.23
N LEU A 53 -10.06 5.21 9.70
CA LEU A 53 -10.63 4.05 8.99
C LEU A 53 -11.32 4.46 7.70
N ARG A 54 -12.06 5.57 7.69
CA ARG A 54 -12.67 6.13 6.48
C ARG A 54 -11.63 6.49 5.42
N ASP A 55 -10.52 7.09 5.83
CA ASP A 55 -9.41 7.41 4.94
C ASP A 55 -8.73 6.15 4.41
N ALA A 56 -8.53 5.14 5.28
CA ALA A 56 -8.01 3.83 4.88
C ALA A 56 -8.91 3.16 3.81
N ILE A 57 -10.23 3.12 4.00
CA ILE A 57 -11.18 2.56 3.02
C ILE A 57 -11.17 3.35 1.70
N SER A 58 -11.03 4.67 1.78
CA SER A 58 -10.97 5.52 0.59
C SER A 58 -9.68 5.26 -0.21
N MET A 59 -8.54 5.16 0.46
CA MET A 59 -7.27 4.80 -0.16
C MET A 59 -7.29 3.38 -0.73
N LEU A 60 -7.88 2.43 -0.01
CA LEU A 60 -8.06 1.06 -0.50
C LEU A 60 -8.92 1.00 -1.76
N SER A 61 -10.00 1.78 -1.81
CA SER A 61 -10.87 1.89 -3.00
C SER A 61 -10.13 2.48 -4.19
N MET A 62 -9.32 3.52 -3.97
CA MET A 62 -8.47 4.12 -5.00
C MET A 62 -7.39 3.13 -5.48
N SER A 63 -6.75 2.39 -4.58
CA SER A 63 -5.79 1.34 -4.93
C SER A 63 -6.42 0.24 -5.77
N ARG A 64 -7.63 -0.21 -5.41
CA ARG A 64 -8.38 -1.21 -6.18
C ARG A 64 -8.70 -0.70 -7.58
N PHE A 65 -9.14 0.55 -7.70
CA PHE A 65 -9.42 1.17 -9.00
C PHE A 65 -8.14 1.27 -9.86
N ALA A 66 -7.02 1.68 -9.27
CA ALA A 66 -5.74 1.74 -9.96
C ALA A 66 -5.28 0.34 -10.42
N ALA A 67 -5.38 -0.69 -9.57
CA ALA A 67 -5.08 -2.07 -9.97
C ALA A 67 -6.00 -2.59 -11.08
N TYR A 68 -7.29 -2.25 -11.04
CA TYR A 68 -8.21 -2.54 -12.13
C TYR A 68 -7.74 -1.89 -13.45
N GLU A 69 -7.42 -0.61 -13.42
CA GLU A 69 -6.95 0.11 -14.61
C GLU A 69 -5.61 -0.42 -15.11
N ALA A 70 -4.70 -0.85 -14.24
CA ALA A 70 -3.45 -1.51 -14.63
C ALA A 70 -3.72 -2.79 -15.46
N CYS A 71 -4.56 -3.69 -14.94
CA CYS A 71 -5.00 -4.89 -15.67
C CYS A 71 -5.69 -4.53 -16.99
N ALA A 72 -6.60 -3.55 -16.95
CA ALA A 72 -7.40 -3.18 -18.11
C ALA A 72 -6.56 -2.57 -19.24
N HIS A 73 -5.54 -1.80 -18.92
CA HIS A 73 -4.59 -1.27 -19.90
C HIS A 73 -3.72 -2.38 -20.49
N GLN A 74 -3.23 -3.33 -19.69
CA GLN A 74 -2.47 -4.46 -20.22
C GLN A 74 -3.29 -5.27 -21.22
N ILE A 75 -4.53 -5.67 -20.87
CA ILE A 75 -5.41 -6.44 -21.75
C ILE A 75 -5.72 -5.66 -23.04
N TRP A 76 -6.15 -4.40 -22.90
CA TRP A 76 -6.54 -3.61 -24.08
C TRP A 76 -5.40 -3.43 -25.08
N TYR A 77 -4.22 -3.05 -24.59
CA TYR A 77 -3.09 -2.79 -25.45
C TYR A 77 -2.43 -4.06 -25.97
N ARG A 78 -2.43 -5.19 -25.24
CA ARG A 78 -1.84 -6.43 -25.74
C ARG A 78 -2.75 -7.20 -26.69
N GLU A 79 -4.06 -7.12 -26.50
CA GLU A 79 -5.00 -8.01 -27.19
C GLU A 79 -5.93 -7.31 -28.19
N HIS A 80 -6.19 -6.00 -28.05
CA HIS A 80 -7.28 -5.32 -28.79
C HIS A 80 -6.83 -4.17 -29.68
N THR A 81 -5.69 -3.55 -29.37
CA THR A 81 -5.19 -2.44 -30.17
C THR A 81 -4.36 -2.93 -31.35
N THR A 82 -4.48 -2.23 -32.48
CA THR A 82 -3.59 -2.39 -33.65
C THR A 82 -2.54 -1.29 -33.72
N ARG A 83 -2.40 -0.47 -32.67
CA ARG A 83 -1.46 0.63 -32.64
C ARG A 83 -0.02 0.13 -32.69
N ASP A 84 0.80 0.79 -33.50
CA ASP A 84 2.25 0.66 -33.41
C ASP A 84 2.71 1.05 -32.00
N ASN A 85 3.56 0.22 -31.39
CA ASN A 85 4.02 0.32 -29.99
C ASN A 85 2.98 -0.06 -28.91
N ALA A 86 1.97 -0.86 -29.25
CA ALA A 86 1.02 -1.45 -28.33
C ALA A 86 1.64 -1.94 -27.00
N GLU A 87 2.71 -2.74 -27.06
CA GLU A 87 3.38 -3.29 -25.87
C GLU A 87 4.02 -2.19 -25.00
N LEU A 88 4.57 -1.14 -25.60
CA LEU A 88 5.15 -0.02 -24.83
C LEU A 88 4.07 0.69 -24.02
N TYR A 89 2.89 0.90 -24.60
CA TYR A 89 1.75 1.48 -23.89
C TYR A 89 1.20 0.55 -22.82
N ALA A 90 1.11 -0.76 -23.10
CA ALA A 90 0.70 -1.76 -22.11
C ALA A 90 1.61 -1.73 -20.87
N LEU A 91 2.93 -1.69 -21.10
CA LEU A 91 3.92 -1.61 -20.04
C LEU A 91 3.84 -0.27 -19.30
N TRP A 92 3.85 0.85 -20.02
CA TRP A 92 3.87 2.19 -19.43
C TRP A 92 2.63 2.49 -18.59
N LEU A 93 1.43 2.26 -19.14
CA LEU A 93 0.17 2.49 -18.42
C LEU A 93 -0.06 1.44 -17.33
N GLY A 94 0.26 0.17 -17.61
CA GLY A 94 0.20 -0.90 -16.61
C GLY A 94 1.05 -0.57 -15.38
N ARG A 95 2.31 -0.18 -15.62
CA ARG A 95 3.22 0.27 -14.56
C ARG A 95 2.69 1.50 -13.84
N PHE A 96 2.27 2.54 -14.56
CA PHE A 96 1.81 3.79 -13.96
C PHE A 96 0.69 3.56 -12.94
N PHE A 97 -0.32 2.77 -13.31
CA PHE A 97 -1.43 2.47 -12.42
C PHE A 97 -1.05 1.48 -11.31
N ALA A 98 -0.20 0.50 -11.59
CA ALA A 98 0.26 -0.44 -10.56
C ALA A 98 1.18 0.25 -9.52
N ASP A 99 2.01 1.20 -9.93
CA ASP A 99 2.81 2.05 -9.04
C ASP A 99 1.88 2.87 -8.13
N ASP A 100 0.86 3.54 -8.68
CA ASP A 100 -0.11 4.30 -7.89
C ASP A 100 -0.86 3.40 -6.89
N ALA A 101 -1.26 2.19 -7.30
CA ALA A 101 -1.89 1.22 -6.40
C ALA A 101 -0.97 0.80 -5.25
N ALA A 102 0.30 0.46 -5.53
CA ALA A 102 1.28 0.07 -4.53
C ALA A 102 1.53 1.18 -3.49
N LEU A 103 1.69 2.42 -3.95
CA LEU A 103 1.94 3.56 -3.08
C LEU A 103 0.73 3.87 -2.19
N ARG A 104 -0.48 3.82 -2.74
CA ARG A 104 -1.71 4.02 -1.95
C ARG A 104 -1.94 2.90 -0.94
N LEU A 105 -1.63 1.64 -1.28
CA LEU A 105 -1.70 0.53 -0.32
C LEU A 105 -0.81 0.76 0.90
N TYR A 106 0.39 1.30 0.71
CA TYR A 106 1.24 1.68 1.84
C TYR A 106 0.57 2.74 2.73
N VAL A 107 -0.07 3.74 2.11
CA VAL A 107 -0.81 4.81 2.81
C VAL A 107 -2.00 4.24 3.59
N VAL A 108 -2.70 3.23 3.07
CA VAL A 108 -3.73 2.49 3.84
C VAL A 108 -3.13 1.97 5.14
N GLY A 109 -1.95 1.34 5.09
CA GLY A 109 -1.24 0.86 6.28
C GLY A 109 -0.97 1.95 7.33
N GLU A 110 -0.61 3.17 6.91
CA GLU A 110 -0.41 4.31 7.83
C GLU A 110 -1.72 4.79 8.46
N HIS A 111 -2.82 4.84 7.70
CA HIS A 111 -4.13 5.19 8.25
C HIS A 111 -4.64 4.14 9.24
N LEU A 112 -4.48 2.84 8.93
CA LEU A 112 -4.82 1.76 9.86
C LEU A 112 -3.99 1.84 11.14
N ALA A 113 -2.69 2.15 11.05
CA ALA A 113 -1.84 2.32 12.22
C ALA A 113 -2.28 3.48 13.12
N ASN A 114 -2.68 4.61 12.53
CA ASN A 114 -3.28 5.72 13.29
C ASN A 114 -4.58 5.30 13.97
N SER A 115 -5.47 4.61 13.27
CA SER A 115 -6.71 4.10 13.86
C SER A 115 -6.41 3.18 15.03
N ILE A 116 -5.51 2.19 14.87
CA ILE A 116 -5.14 1.24 15.93
C ILE A 116 -4.60 1.96 17.16
N ARG A 117 -3.69 2.91 16.96
CA ARG A 117 -3.14 3.72 18.05
C ARG A 117 -4.26 4.36 18.89
N ILE A 118 -5.26 4.91 18.21
CA ILE A 118 -6.38 5.60 18.84
C ILE A 118 -7.32 4.62 19.54
N VAL A 119 -7.80 3.57 18.86
CA VAL A 119 -8.76 2.63 19.48
C VAL A 119 -8.16 1.89 20.68
N LEU A 120 -6.86 1.63 20.66
CA LEU A 120 -6.15 1.02 21.78
C LEU A 120 -5.60 2.04 22.79
N ARG A 121 -5.91 3.33 22.61
CA ARG A 121 -5.50 4.45 23.48
C ARG A 121 -3.99 4.46 23.78
N ILE A 122 -3.16 4.12 22.79
CA ILE A 122 -1.70 4.03 22.93
C ILE A 122 -1.10 5.43 22.95
N ALA A 123 -0.38 5.79 24.02
CA ALA A 123 0.20 7.11 24.19
C ALA A 123 1.48 7.28 23.33
N ASP A 124 1.82 8.52 22.99
CA ASP A 124 3.07 8.80 22.26
C ASP A 124 4.32 8.34 23.03
N ASP A 125 4.25 8.38 24.37
CA ASP A 125 5.34 7.96 25.25
C ASP A 125 5.60 6.45 25.17
N ASP A 126 4.55 5.65 25.01
CA ASP A 126 4.63 4.19 24.84
C ASP A 126 5.31 3.80 23.51
N LEU A 127 5.21 4.68 22.51
CA LEU A 127 5.79 4.46 21.18
C LEU A 127 7.26 4.91 21.09
N LYS A 128 7.77 5.70 22.04
CA LYS A 128 9.16 6.22 22.02
C LYS A 128 10.21 5.10 21.90
N PRO A 129 10.14 3.97 22.62
CA PRO A 129 11.15 2.90 22.51
C PRO A 129 11.23 2.27 21.11
N TYR A 130 10.12 2.30 20.36
CA TYR A 130 9.98 1.67 19.06
C TYR A 130 10.29 2.61 17.89
N LYS A 131 10.37 3.92 18.16
CA LYS A 131 10.57 4.95 17.15
C LYS A 131 12.06 5.16 16.86
N LYS A 132 12.49 4.78 15.64
CA LYS A 132 13.81 5.17 15.09
C LYS A 132 13.64 6.28 14.06
N LYS A 133 14.76 6.91 13.69
CA LYS A 133 14.78 7.96 12.66
C LYS A 133 14.19 7.40 11.35
N TYR A 134 13.21 8.10 10.79
CA TYR A 134 12.52 7.73 9.53
C TYR A 134 11.72 6.42 9.55
N THR A 135 11.40 5.85 10.72
CA THR A 135 10.52 4.68 10.80
C THR A 135 9.06 5.08 10.63
N SER A 136 8.34 4.35 9.78
CA SER A 136 6.91 4.58 9.52
C SER A 136 6.02 4.21 10.71
N LEU A 137 4.85 4.83 10.82
CA LEU A 137 3.97 4.61 11.99
C LEU A 137 3.49 3.16 12.04
N GLN A 138 3.15 2.57 10.90
CA GLN A 138 2.73 1.17 10.85
C GLN A 138 3.80 0.20 11.40
N THR A 139 5.08 0.52 11.21
CA THR A 139 6.18 -0.30 11.74
C THR A 139 6.32 -0.12 13.25
N VAL A 140 6.20 1.13 13.73
CA VAL A 140 6.25 1.44 15.17
C VAL A 140 5.10 0.75 15.91
N ILE A 141 3.86 0.91 15.41
CA ILE A 141 2.67 0.27 15.98
C ILE A 141 2.79 -1.25 15.92
N GLY A 142 3.19 -1.83 14.78
CA GLY A 142 3.35 -3.28 14.66
C GLY A 142 4.38 -3.87 15.64
N ASN A 143 5.46 -3.15 15.93
CA ASN A 143 6.45 -3.59 16.92
C ASN A 143 5.94 -3.44 18.36
N TYR A 144 5.24 -2.35 18.67
CA TYR A 144 4.58 -2.15 19.97
C TYR A 144 3.58 -3.27 20.23
N LEU A 145 2.66 -3.53 19.29
CA LEU A 145 1.64 -4.56 19.42
C LEU A 145 2.24 -5.95 19.70
N GLY A 146 3.24 -6.36 18.91
CA GLY A 146 3.86 -7.68 19.08
C GLY A 146 4.66 -7.85 20.38
N THR A 147 5.07 -6.74 21.01
CA THR A 147 5.87 -6.79 22.25
C THR A 147 5.00 -6.63 23.49
N GLU A 148 4.14 -5.62 23.50
CA GLU A 148 3.35 -5.23 24.68
C GLU A 148 1.97 -5.89 24.70
N LEU A 149 1.40 -6.21 23.53
CA LEU A 149 0.04 -6.75 23.39
C LEU A 149 -0.02 -8.01 22.49
N PRO A 150 0.86 -9.02 22.67
CA PRO A 150 0.99 -10.15 21.73
C PRO A 150 -0.31 -10.95 21.56
N GLU A 151 -1.10 -11.09 22.63
CA GLU A 151 -2.33 -11.88 22.60
C GLU A 151 -3.58 -11.14 22.13
N HIS A 152 -3.49 -9.82 21.96
CA HIS A 152 -4.61 -8.99 21.55
C HIS A 152 -5.06 -9.33 20.11
N GLU A 153 -6.35 -9.31 19.85
CA GLU A 153 -6.90 -9.73 18.54
C GLU A 153 -6.41 -8.85 17.38
N ILE A 154 -6.31 -7.54 17.60
CA ILE A 154 -5.69 -6.60 16.63
C ILE A 154 -4.25 -6.99 16.33
N THR A 155 -3.46 -7.40 17.33
CA THR A 155 -2.08 -7.85 17.11
C THR A 155 -2.05 -9.04 16.16
N LYS A 156 -2.92 -10.03 16.38
CA LYS A 156 -3.05 -11.22 15.51
C LYS A 156 -3.44 -10.84 14.08
N VAL A 157 -4.30 -9.83 13.89
CA VAL A 157 -4.67 -9.29 12.56
C VAL A 157 -3.47 -8.63 11.88
N VAL A 158 -2.74 -7.77 12.61
CA VAL A 158 -1.56 -7.05 12.08
C VAL A 158 -0.42 -8.01 11.76
N GLU A 159 -0.20 -9.04 12.57
CA GLU A 159 0.81 -10.07 12.33
C GLU A 159 0.51 -10.89 11.07
N ARG A 160 -0.77 -11.22 10.82
CA ARG A 160 -1.19 -11.88 9.56
C ARG A 160 -0.91 -11.00 8.33
N LEU A 161 -1.14 -9.69 8.43
CA LEU A 161 -0.78 -8.77 7.35
C LEU A 161 0.75 -8.73 7.17
N LYS A 162 1.50 -8.60 8.26
CA LYS A 162 2.97 -8.57 8.26
C LYS A 162 3.59 -9.85 7.67
N SER A 163 2.96 -11.01 7.88
CA SER A 163 3.45 -12.29 7.36
C SER A 163 3.07 -12.54 5.90
N THR A 164 2.24 -11.69 5.30
CA THR A 164 1.88 -11.77 3.87
C THR A 164 3.08 -11.37 3.01
N PRO A 165 3.62 -12.26 2.16
CA PRO A 165 4.79 -11.97 1.33
C PRO A 165 4.59 -10.74 0.43
N GLU A 166 3.41 -10.60 -0.16
CA GLU A 166 3.06 -9.53 -1.08
C GLU A 166 3.02 -8.18 -0.35
N TRP A 167 2.52 -8.14 0.90
CA TRP A 167 2.55 -6.93 1.71
C TRP A 167 3.98 -6.49 2.04
N LYS A 168 4.84 -7.45 2.42
CA LYS A 168 6.26 -7.18 2.63
C LYS A 168 6.90 -6.61 1.35
N TRP A 169 6.61 -7.22 0.21
CA TRP A 169 7.11 -6.77 -1.09
C TRP A 169 6.67 -5.33 -1.38
N ILE A 170 5.38 -4.99 -1.17
CA ILE A 170 4.87 -3.63 -1.39
C ILE A 170 5.54 -2.60 -0.50
N ARG A 171 5.81 -2.93 0.76
CA ARG A 171 6.56 -2.06 1.68
C ARG A 171 7.99 -1.82 1.19
N ASP A 172 8.69 -2.89 0.84
CA ASP A 172 10.07 -2.81 0.34
C ASP A 172 10.13 -2.03 -0.98
N TYR A 173 9.16 -2.26 -1.88
CA TYR A 173 9.01 -1.55 -3.16
C TYR A 173 8.82 -0.04 -2.97
N ARG A 174 7.91 0.36 -2.07
CA ARG A 174 7.66 1.77 -1.75
C ARG A 174 8.89 2.42 -1.13
N ASP A 175 9.57 1.74 -0.21
CA ASP A 175 10.74 2.29 0.46
C ASP A 175 11.89 2.53 -0.53
N GLU A 176 12.11 1.62 -1.48
CA GLU A 176 13.05 1.85 -2.60
C GLU A 176 12.63 3.04 -3.47
N TRP A 177 11.34 3.13 -3.81
CA TRP A 177 10.79 4.20 -4.65
C TRP A 177 11.00 5.59 -4.01
N VAL A 178 10.78 5.70 -2.69
CA VAL A 178 10.87 6.96 -1.95
C VAL A 178 12.30 7.35 -1.59
N HIS A 179 13.15 6.38 -1.21
CA HIS A 179 14.48 6.67 -0.66
C HIS A 179 15.61 6.56 -1.69
N GLU A 180 15.41 5.84 -2.79
CA GLU A 180 16.41 5.70 -3.85
C GLU A 180 15.91 6.30 -5.18
N GLN A 181 15.19 5.50 -5.94
CA GLN A 181 14.61 5.81 -7.23
C GLN A 181 13.57 4.72 -7.57
N PRO A 182 12.60 5.00 -8.44
CA PRO A 182 11.68 3.98 -8.91
C PRO A 182 12.44 2.77 -9.48
N PRO A 183 12.09 1.53 -9.09
CA PRO A 183 12.76 0.34 -9.59
C PRO A 183 12.67 0.21 -11.12
N LEU A 184 13.71 -0.35 -11.74
CA LEU A 184 13.70 -0.59 -13.18
C LEU A 184 12.80 -1.78 -13.49
N MET A 185 11.81 -1.54 -14.34
CA MET A 185 10.90 -2.56 -14.85
C MET A 185 11.39 -3.10 -16.19
N ALA A 186 11.23 -4.42 -16.40
CA ALA A 186 11.50 -5.05 -17.69
C ALA A 186 10.66 -4.39 -18.81
N GLY A 187 11.26 -4.24 -19.99
CA GLY A 187 10.61 -3.62 -21.15
C GLY A 187 10.77 -2.09 -21.27
N PHE A 188 11.32 -1.41 -20.25
CA PHE A 188 11.60 0.04 -20.30
C PHE A 188 13.04 0.40 -20.67
N GLY A 189 13.83 -0.56 -21.14
CA GLY A 189 15.23 -0.35 -21.50
C GLY A 189 16.16 -0.30 -20.28
N LYS A 190 17.22 0.52 -20.36
CA LYS A 190 18.28 0.63 -19.34
C LYS A 190 18.03 1.84 -18.44
N GLN A 191 18.05 1.65 -17.12
CA GLN A 191 18.06 2.75 -16.15
C GLN A 191 19.50 3.07 -15.71
N PHE A 192 19.78 4.36 -15.57
CA PHE A 192 21.04 4.83 -15.02
C PHE A 192 20.84 5.07 -13.52
N ASN A 193 21.28 4.11 -12.70
CA ASN A 193 21.24 4.27 -11.25
C ASN A 193 21.95 5.56 -10.81
N ARG A 194 21.38 6.23 -9.80
CA ARG A 194 21.92 7.43 -9.13
C ARG A 194 23.17 7.12 -8.27
N LYS A 195 24.13 6.39 -8.84
CA LYS A 195 25.39 5.99 -8.20
C LYS A 195 26.56 6.70 -8.87
N PRO A 196 27.61 7.11 -8.11
CA PRO A 196 28.81 7.69 -8.69
C PRO A 196 29.40 6.77 -9.77
N LYS A 197 29.58 7.30 -10.98
CA LYS A 197 30.17 6.53 -12.09
C LYS A 197 31.67 6.35 -11.92
N TRP A 198 32.32 7.23 -11.18
CA TRP A 198 33.73 7.12 -10.83
C TRP A 198 33.89 6.34 -9.53
N ARG A 199 34.64 5.24 -9.57
CA ARG A 199 34.97 4.43 -8.40
C ARG A 199 36.44 4.59 -8.06
N SER A 200 36.75 4.70 -6.77
CA SER A 200 38.14 4.68 -6.30
C SER A 200 38.72 3.28 -6.46
N VAL A 201 39.93 3.18 -7.00
CA VAL A 201 40.67 1.91 -7.07
C VAL A 201 41.22 1.62 -5.67
N LYS A 202 40.71 0.59 -5.01
CA LYS A 202 41.25 0.13 -3.72
C LYS A 202 42.68 -0.39 -3.93
N GLY A 203 43.64 0.12 -3.15
CA GLY A 203 45.03 -0.33 -3.17
C GLY A 203 45.98 0.46 -4.08
N ALA A 204 45.52 1.53 -4.74
CA ALA A 204 46.41 2.41 -5.49
C ALA A 204 47.16 3.37 -4.53
N SER A 205 48.47 3.54 -4.74
CA SER A 205 49.33 4.46 -3.98
C SER A 205 49.02 5.94 -4.22
N ILE A 206 48.26 6.25 -5.28
CA ILE A 206 47.76 7.59 -5.63
C ILE A 206 46.25 7.45 -5.85
N PRO A 207 45.40 8.44 -5.48
CA PRO A 207 43.96 8.38 -5.68
C PRO A 207 43.59 8.24 -7.17
N GLN A 208 43.47 6.99 -7.64
CA GLN A 208 43.00 6.70 -8.98
C GLN A 208 41.49 6.49 -8.96
N ARG A 209 40.80 7.21 -9.84
CA ARG A 209 39.38 7.01 -10.11
C ARG A 209 39.24 6.34 -11.46
N VAL A 210 38.50 5.24 -11.51
CA VAL A 210 38.13 4.58 -12.76
C VAL A 210 36.67 4.85 -13.07
N LEU A 211 36.39 5.21 -14.32
CA LEU A 211 35.02 5.29 -14.79
C LEU A 211 34.48 3.86 -14.86
N SER A 212 33.43 3.59 -14.10
CA SER A 212 32.62 2.37 -14.22
C SER A 212 31.84 2.45 -15.53
N ILE A 213 32.53 2.22 -16.65
CA ILE A 213 31.94 2.02 -17.97
C ILE A 213 31.36 0.60 -18.00
N THR A 214 30.34 0.35 -17.20
CA THR A 214 29.43 -0.75 -17.48
C THR A 214 28.50 -0.26 -18.58
N SER A 215 28.91 -0.45 -19.83
CA SER A 215 28.19 -0.10 -21.07
C SER A 215 26.78 -0.74 -21.22
N LYS A 216 26.33 -1.48 -20.21
CA LYS A 216 25.14 -2.31 -20.25
C LYS A 216 23.96 -1.81 -19.43
N GLY A 217 24.09 -0.73 -18.65
CA GLY A 217 23.05 -0.35 -17.69
C GLY A 217 22.86 -1.44 -16.63
N ASP A 218 22.08 -1.17 -15.61
CA ASP A 218 21.70 -2.21 -14.65
C ASP A 218 20.48 -2.99 -15.21
N PRO A 219 20.41 -4.32 -15.05
CA PRO A 219 19.28 -5.11 -15.53
C PRO A 219 17.99 -4.71 -14.79
N PRO A 220 16.81 -4.92 -15.40
CA PRO A 220 15.54 -4.71 -14.72
C PRO A 220 15.46 -5.58 -13.47
N LYS A 221 14.89 -5.02 -12.41
CA LYS A 221 14.74 -5.70 -11.12
C LYS A 221 13.44 -6.49 -11.06
N TYR A 222 12.39 -5.97 -11.70
CA TYR A 222 11.03 -6.52 -11.66
C TYR A 222 10.37 -6.46 -13.04
N THR A 223 9.25 -7.16 -13.22
CA THR A 223 8.35 -6.98 -14.37
C THR A 223 7.09 -6.23 -13.95
N VAL A 224 6.34 -5.67 -14.92
CA VAL A 224 5.03 -5.04 -14.62
C VAL A 224 4.04 -6.09 -14.11
N ASP A 225 4.10 -7.32 -14.64
CA ASP A 225 3.23 -8.41 -14.21
C ASP A 225 3.54 -8.83 -12.75
N GLU A 226 4.83 -8.90 -12.37
CA GLU A 226 5.24 -9.17 -10.99
C GLU A 226 4.78 -8.08 -10.02
N LEU A 227 4.93 -6.80 -10.40
CA LEU A 227 4.40 -5.68 -9.60
C LEU A 227 2.89 -5.82 -9.43
N LEU A 228 2.16 -6.11 -10.50
CA LEU A 228 0.71 -6.22 -10.46
C LEU A 228 0.25 -7.41 -9.59
N ASP A 229 0.90 -8.56 -9.70
CA ASP A 229 0.56 -9.73 -8.89
C ASP A 229 0.78 -9.48 -7.39
N ASN A 230 1.89 -8.81 -7.02
CA ASN A 230 2.12 -8.39 -5.63
C ASN A 230 1.10 -7.34 -5.16
N VAL A 231 0.73 -6.38 -6.01
CA VAL A 231 -0.33 -5.40 -5.69
C VAL A 231 -1.66 -6.10 -5.43
N LEU A 232 -2.04 -7.06 -6.28
CA LEU A 232 -3.30 -7.79 -6.14
C LEU A 232 -3.33 -8.64 -4.87
N GLY A 233 -2.25 -9.38 -4.57
CA GLY A 233 -2.15 -10.15 -3.33
C GLY A 233 -2.19 -9.27 -2.08
N ALA A 234 -1.47 -8.14 -2.09
CA ALA A 234 -1.50 -7.18 -1.00
C ALA A 234 -2.88 -6.52 -0.83
N LEU A 235 -3.59 -6.22 -1.92
CA LEU A 235 -4.97 -5.70 -1.89
C LEU A 235 -5.89 -6.60 -1.08
N PHE A 236 -5.86 -7.93 -1.31
CA PHE A 236 -6.67 -8.87 -0.54
C PHE A 236 -6.29 -8.90 0.93
N ALA A 237 -4.98 -8.92 1.25
CA ALA A 237 -4.51 -8.96 2.62
C ALA A 237 -4.91 -7.69 3.39
N VAL A 238 -4.68 -6.52 2.81
CA VAL A 238 -5.04 -5.22 3.40
C VAL A 238 -6.55 -5.07 3.53
N THR A 239 -7.34 -5.57 2.58
CA THR A 239 -8.81 -5.58 2.67
C THR A 239 -9.25 -6.38 3.91
N LYS A 240 -8.75 -7.61 4.08
CA LYS A 240 -9.09 -8.44 5.24
C LYS A 240 -8.71 -7.77 6.57
N THR A 241 -7.54 -7.13 6.63
CA THR A 241 -7.11 -6.38 7.81
C THR A 241 -7.99 -5.17 8.08
N THR A 242 -8.38 -4.44 7.03
CA THR A 242 -9.28 -3.28 7.15
C THR A 242 -10.65 -3.71 7.66
N THR A 243 -11.22 -4.80 7.14
CA THR A 243 -12.49 -5.37 7.61
C THR A 243 -12.42 -5.73 9.10
N ALA A 244 -11.40 -6.47 9.53
CA ALA A 244 -11.27 -6.88 10.92
C ALA A 244 -11.12 -5.68 11.88
N LEU A 245 -10.37 -4.64 11.48
CA LEU A 245 -10.23 -3.42 12.28
C LEU A 245 -11.53 -2.61 12.34
N LEU A 246 -12.28 -2.57 11.25
CA LEU A 246 -13.58 -1.93 11.20
C LEU A 246 -14.60 -2.63 12.09
N GLU A 247 -14.63 -3.96 12.06
CA GLU A 247 -15.47 -4.78 12.95
C GLU A 247 -15.14 -4.51 14.42
N TYR A 248 -13.86 -4.48 14.78
CA TYR A 248 -13.41 -4.12 16.13
C TYR A 248 -13.87 -2.71 16.52
N TYR A 249 -13.67 -1.72 15.64
CA TYR A 249 -14.13 -0.35 15.88
C TYR A 249 -15.64 -0.28 16.12
N ILE A 250 -16.45 -0.95 15.30
CA ILE A 250 -17.90 -0.97 15.47
C ILE A 250 -18.30 -1.62 16.80
N GLN A 251 -17.63 -2.70 17.21
CA GLN A 251 -17.87 -3.32 18.50
C GLN A 251 -17.54 -2.36 19.65
N LEU A 252 -16.41 -1.67 19.58
CA LEU A 252 -15.99 -0.66 20.55
C LEU A 252 -17.03 0.47 20.66
N VAL A 253 -17.49 1.00 19.52
CA VAL A 253 -18.53 2.04 19.49
C VAL A 253 -19.83 1.56 20.10
N ARG A 254 -20.21 0.30 19.89
CA ARG A 254 -21.41 -0.27 20.49
C ARG A 254 -21.27 -0.51 21.98
N SER A 255 -20.11 -0.93 22.46
CA SER A 255 -19.90 -1.21 23.89
C SER A 255 -19.70 0.04 24.73
N GLU A 256 -18.95 1.02 24.21
CA GLU A 256 -18.60 2.25 24.94
C GLU A 256 -19.57 3.40 24.66
N GLY A 257 -20.23 3.41 23.49
CA GLY A 257 -21.19 4.43 23.08
C GLY A 257 -22.64 4.20 23.52
N ALA A 258 -22.94 3.13 24.28
CA ALA A 258 -24.29 2.74 24.71
C ALA A 258 -24.93 3.64 25.80
N GLY A 259 -24.57 4.92 25.85
CA GLY A 259 -25.19 5.92 26.73
C GLY A 259 -26.43 6.62 26.15
N PHE A 260 -26.76 6.38 24.87
CA PHE A 260 -27.89 7.00 24.18
C PHE A 260 -28.58 5.95 23.28
N GLU A 261 -29.48 5.17 23.88
CA GLU A 261 -30.56 4.49 23.13
C GLU A 261 -31.65 5.48 22.73
#